data_AF-W2F2M2-F1
#
_entry.id   AF-W2F2M2-F1
#
_cell.length_a   1.000
_cell.length_b   1.000
_cell.length_c   1.000
_cell.angle_alpha   90.00
_cell.angle_beta   90.00
_cell.angle_gamma   90.00
#
_symmetry.space_group_name_H-M   'P 1'
#
loop_
_entity.id
_entity.type
_entity.pdbx_description
1 polymer ?
#
loop_
_entity_poly.entity_id
_entity_poly.type
_entity_poly.pdbx_seq_one_letter_code
_entity_poly.pdbx_strand_id
1 'polypeptide(L)'
;MATRSPAGTRAAALIGAALGAVAARAAYAAFRRRPPLGDEKTADEYWTRVNHRGEPVTLLEGPAFVAGTAAAVALTPGLPLRARVAALLAGAGSGVLGAYDDVTGTSSSKGFKGHLAALARGEVTSGAVKILGIGAAGLAAAALAPRPPSSAAARAVDTLVDGALVAGAANLANLFD
;
A
#
# COMPACT_ATOMS: atom_id res chain seq x y z
N MET A 1 -16.81 -20.57 16.86
CA MET A 1 -16.83 -19.39 15.96
C MET A 1 -18.00 -19.57 15.01
N ALA A 2 -19.11 -18.85 15.22
CA ALA A 2 -20.30 -19.01 14.39
C ALA A 2 -19.98 -18.59 12.96
N THR A 3 -20.10 -19.51 12.01
CA THR A 3 -19.92 -19.24 10.58
C THR A 3 -21.05 -18.33 10.11
N ARG A 4 -20.70 -17.15 9.57
CA ARG A 4 -21.71 -16.25 9.01
C ARG A 4 -22.37 -16.89 7.80
N SER A 5 -23.66 -16.60 7.63
CA SER A 5 -24.37 -17.00 6.42
C SER A 5 -23.72 -16.34 5.18
N PRO A 6 -23.77 -16.98 4.00
CA PRO A 6 -23.23 -16.41 2.77
C PRO A 6 -23.78 -15.01 2.46
N ALA A 7 -25.05 -14.77 2.78
CA ALA A 7 -25.70 -13.46 2.65
C ALA A 7 -25.07 -12.39 3.56
N GLY A 8 -24.77 -12.73 4.82
CA GLY A 8 -24.11 -11.82 5.76
C GLY A 8 -22.68 -11.47 5.35
N THR A 9 -21.95 -12.40 4.75
CA THR A 9 -20.60 -12.14 4.20
C THR A 9 -20.65 -11.22 2.98
N ARG A 10 -21.59 -11.44 2.06
CA ARG A 10 -21.80 -10.57 0.89
C ARG A 10 -22.20 -9.15 1.29
N ALA A 11 -23.12 -9.00 2.23
CA ALA A 11 -23.54 -7.69 2.74
C ALA A 11 -22.35 -6.94 3.37
N ALA A 12 -21.53 -7.61 4.18
CA ALA A 12 -20.34 -6.99 4.76
C ALA A 12 -19.33 -6.55 3.69
N ALA A 13 -19.12 -7.35 2.64
CA ALA A 13 -18.24 -6.99 1.53
C ALA A 13 -18.76 -5.77 0.74
N LEU A 14 -20.07 -5.71 0.46
CA LEU A 14 -20.70 -4.56 -0.20
C LEU A 14 -20.59 -3.29 0.65
N ILE A 15 -20.83 -3.40 1.96
CA ILE A 15 -20.65 -2.28 2.90
C ILE A 15 -19.19 -1.82 2.88
N GLY A 16 -18.23 -2.73 2.96
CA GLY A 16 -16.81 -2.41 2.90
C GLY A 16 -16.43 -1.69 1.61
N ALA A 17 -16.89 -2.18 0.46
CA ALA A 17 -16.64 -1.57 -0.84
C ALA A 17 -17.25 -0.17 -0.94
N ALA A 18 -18.49 0.02 -0.47
CA ALA A 18 -19.16 1.32 -0.46
C ALA A 18 -18.43 2.32 0.45
N LEU A 19 -18.07 1.91 1.68
CA LEU A 19 -17.29 2.74 2.60
C LEU A 19 -15.94 3.13 2.00
N GLY A 20 -15.26 2.19 1.35
CA GLY A 20 -13.98 2.45 0.69
C GLY A 20 -14.10 3.42 -0.48
N ALA A 21 -15.12 3.26 -1.33
CA ALA A 21 -15.35 4.16 -2.46
C ALA A 21 -15.68 5.59 -2.00
N VAL A 22 -16.53 5.73 -0.98
CA VAL A 22 -16.86 7.03 -0.38
C VAL A 22 -15.62 7.67 0.25
N ALA A 23 -14.85 6.90 1.01
CA ALA A 23 -13.62 7.39 1.64
C ALA A 23 -12.56 7.77 0.61
N ALA A 24 -12.35 6.99 -0.45
CA ALA A 24 -11.43 7.34 -1.53
C ALA A 24 -11.86 8.64 -2.24
N ARG A 25 -13.15 8.78 -2.55
CA ARG A 25 -13.66 10.00 -3.19
C ARG A 25 -13.53 11.22 -2.29
N ALA A 26 -13.83 11.07 -1.00
CA ALA A 26 -13.68 12.13 -0.01
C ALA A 26 -12.21 12.52 0.18
N ALA A 27 -11.31 11.54 0.28
CA ALA A 27 -9.87 11.75 0.39
C ALA A 27 -9.32 12.48 -0.85
N TYR A 28 -9.67 12.02 -2.05
CA TYR A 28 -9.26 12.68 -3.30
C TYR A 28 -9.74 14.15 -3.35
N ALA A 29 -11.01 14.38 -3.03
CA ALA A 29 -11.56 15.74 -3.00
C ALA A 29 -10.88 16.62 -1.93
N ALA A 30 -10.55 16.06 -0.77
CA ALA A 30 -9.84 16.76 0.29
C ALA A 30 -8.40 17.08 -0.12
N PHE A 31 -7.67 16.11 -0.67
CA PHE A 31 -6.28 16.27 -1.11
C PHE A 31 -6.14 17.26 -2.27
N ARG A 32 -7.11 17.33 -3.18
CA ARG A 32 -7.11 18.37 -4.22
C ARG A 32 -7.30 19.79 -3.66
N ARG A 33 -8.00 19.93 -2.53
CA ARG A 33 -8.21 21.23 -1.87
C ARG A 33 -7.08 21.58 -0.90
N ARG A 34 -6.51 20.56 -0.25
CA ARG A 34 -5.44 20.64 0.74
C ARG A 34 -4.47 19.48 0.48
N PRO A 35 -3.50 19.70 -0.41
CA PRO A 35 -2.51 18.69 -0.76
C PRO A 35 -1.80 18.15 0.48
N PRO A 36 -1.50 16.84 0.54
CA PRO A 36 -0.81 16.27 1.70
C PRO A 36 0.61 16.82 1.90
N LEU A 37 1.22 17.31 0.82
CA LEU A 37 2.51 17.98 0.82
C LEU A 37 2.48 19.14 -0.17
N GLY A 38 3.14 20.25 0.19
CA GLY A 38 3.08 21.50 -0.57
C GLY A 38 1.86 22.35 -0.22
N ASP A 39 1.89 23.60 -0.65
CA ASP A 39 0.77 24.54 -0.59
C ASP A 39 0.12 24.70 -1.97
N GLU A 40 -0.85 25.61 -2.10
CA GLU A 40 -1.55 25.86 -3.37
C GLU A 40 -0.60 26.22 -4.54
N LYS A 41 0.60 26.75 -4.25
CA LYS A 41 1.57 27.17 -5.28
C LYS A 41 2.58 26.09 -5.63
N THR A 42 2.85 25.17 -4.70
CA THR A 42 3.94 24.18 -4.79
C THR A 42 3.44 22.73 -4.91
N ALA A 43 2.14 22.49 -4.72
CA ALA A 43 1.57 21.15 -4.77
C ALA A 43 1.80 20.42 -6.10
N ASP A 44 1.81 21.13 -7.22
CA ASP A 44 2.06 20.54 -8.53
C ASP A 44 3.48 19.99 -8.67
N GLU A 45 4.45 20.51 -7.91
CA GLU A 45 5.83 19.98 -7.90
C GLU A 45 5.88 18.56 -7.29
N TYR A 46 4.93 18.23 -6.40
CA TYR A 46 4.91 16.96 -5.67
C TYR A 46 3.87 15.97 -6.21
N TRP A 47 2.72 16.47 -6.68
CA TRP A 47 1.54 15.66 -6.95
C TRP A 47 1.09 15.69 -8.40
N THR A 48 1.89 16.26 -9.29
CA THR A 48 1.62 16.27 -10.72
C THR A 48 2.81 15.68 -11.47
N ARG A 49 2.54 14.81 -12.44
CA ARG A 49 3.52 14.28 -13.40
C ARG A 49 3.04 14.51 -14.81
N VAL A 50 3.97 14.48 -15.76
CA VAL A 50 3.64 14.53 -17.19
C VAL A 50 3.66 13.11 -17.74
N ASN A 51 2.58 12.69 -18.40
CA ASN A 51 2.48 11.37 -19.01
C ASN A 51 3.24 11.30 -20.37
N HIS A 52 3.29 10.12 -20.99
CA HIS A 52 3.95 9.93 -22.30
C HIS A 52 3.34 10.75 -23.45
N ARG A 53 2.12 11.25 -23.29
CA ARG A 53 1.45 12.14 -24.25
C ARG A 53 1.73 13.64 -23.99
N GLY A 54 2.53 13.97 -22.97
CA GLY A 54 2.80 15.36 -22.60
C GLY A 54 1.70 16.00 -21.76
N GLU A 55 0.73 15.23 -21.26
CA GLU A 55 -0.39 15.76 -20.47
C GLU A 55 -0.09 15.67 -18.97
N PRO A 56 -0.45 16.69 -18.18
CA PRO A 56 -0.35 16.62 -16.74
C PRO A 56 -1.36 15.61 -16.18
N VAL A 57 -0.88 14.71 -15.32
CA VAL A 57 -1.65 13.72 -14.58
C VAL A 57 -1.37 13.88 -13.08
N THR A 58 -2.38 13.64 -12.27
CA THR A 58 -2.25 13.77 -10.82
C THR A 58 -1.78 12.47 -10.18
N LEU A 59 -0.96 12.59 -9.14
CA LEU A 59 -0.53 11.48 -8.28
C LEU A 59 -1.41 11.32 -7.03
N LEU A 60 -2.39 12.21 -6.81
CA LEU A 60 -3.25 12.17 -5.62
C LEU A 60 -4.23 10.97 -5.60
N GLU A 61 -4.41 10.32 -6.74
CA GLU A 61 -5.32 9.17 -6.88
C GLU A 61 -4.83 7.96 -6.07
N GLY A 62 -3.51 7.71 -6.07
CA GLY A 62 -2.88 6.64 -5.27
C GLY A 62 -3.14 6.80 -3.77
N PRO A 63 -2.71 7.91 -3.13
CA PRO A 63 -2.99 8.17 -1.71
C PRO A 63 -4.48 8.15 -1.36
N ALA A 64 -5.35 8.64 -2.26
CA ALA A 64 -6.79 8.57 -2.04
C ALA A 64 -7.32 7.12 -2.07
N PHE A 65 -6.85 6.29 -2.99
CA PHE A 65 -7.17 4.87 -3.07
C PHE A 65 -6.71 4.12 -1.81
N VAL A 66 -5.50 4.42 -1.31
CA VAL A 66 -4.96 3.87 -0.07
C VAL A 66 -5.83 4.27 1.14
N ALA A 67 -6.24 5.54 1.24
CA ALA A 67 -7.14 5.99 2.30
C ALA A 67 -8.50 5.28 2.25
N GLY A 68 -9.06 5.09 1.05
CA GLY A 68 -10.32 4.39 0.85
C GLY A 68 -10.25 2.91 1.23
N THR A 69 -9.23 2.19 0.75
CA THR A 69 -9.03 0.77 1.08
C THR A 69 -8.72 0.57 2.56
N ALA A 70 -7.95 1.47 3.19
CA ALA A 70 -7.72 1.45 4.63
C ALA A 70 -9.03 1.63 5.42
N ALA A 71 -9.89 2.58 5.03
CA ALA A 71 -11.20 2.77 5.64
C ALA A 71 -12.10 1.54 5.45
N ALA A 72 -12.11 0.94 4.25
CA ALA A 72 -12.85 -0.30 4.00
C ALA A 72 -12.40 -1.41 4.94
N VAL A 73 -11.09 -1.66 5.05
CA VAL A 73 -10.52 -2.69 5.94
C VAL A 73 -10.81 -2.37 7.41
N ALA A 74 -10.72 -1.10 7.83
CA ALA A 74 -10.94 -0.70 9.21
C ALA A 74 -12.41 -0.83 9.63
N LEU A 75 -13.35 -0.62 8.71
CA LEU A 75 -14.78 -0.48 9.05
C LEU A 75 -15.64 -1.67 8.60
N THR A 76 -15.14 -2.55 7.72
CA THR A 76 -15.92 -3.72 7.24
C THR A 76 -16.40 -4.58 8.41
N PRO A 77 -17.71 -4.83 8.58
CA PRO A 77 -18.20 -5.58 9.73
C PRO A 77 -17.69 -7.01 9.77
N GLY A 78 -17.21 -7.46 10.94
CA GLY A 78 -16.81 -8.85 11.19
C GLY A 78 -15.46 -9.29 10.67
N LEU A 79 -14.66 -8.39 10.11
CA LEU A 79 -13.25 -8.68 9.85
C LEU A 79 -12.51 -8.80 11.20
N PRO A 80 -11.83 -9.93 11.50
CA PRO A 80 -11.09 -10.09 12.75
C PRO A 80 -9.98 -9.04 12.89
N LEU A 81 -9.72 -8.58 14.12
CA LEU A 81 -8.71 -7.54 14.37
C LEU A 81 -7.34 -7.89 13.76
N ARG A 82 -6.88 -9.13 13.89
CA ARG A 82 -5.59 -9.57 13.31
C ARG A 82 -5.57 -9.44 11.79
N ALA A 83 -6.66 -9.78 11.12
CA ALA A 83 -6.78 -9.63 9.67
C ALA A 83 -6.81 -8.14 9.26
N ARG A 84 -7.45 -7.27 10.06
CA ARG A 84 -7.42 -5.82 9.83
C ARG A 84 -6.01 -5.27 9.91
N VAL A 85 -5.29 -5.59 10.98
CA VAL A 85 -3.92 -5.08 11.17
C VAL A 85 -3.00 -5.61 10.07
N ALA A 86 -3.09 -6.90 9.71
CA ALA A 86 -2.33 -7.47 8.61
C ALA A 86 -2.61 -6.75 7.28
N ALA A 87 -3.88 -6.56 6.92
CA ALA A 87 -4.27 -5.88 5.69
C ALA A 87 -3.87 -4.39 5.67
N LEU A 88 -3.95 -3.69 6.81
CA LEU A 88 -3.50 -2.31 6.92
C LEU A 88 -1.98 -2.17 6.79
N LEU A 89 -1.20 -3.06 7.41
CA LEU A 89 0.26 -3.07 7.23
C LEU A 89 0.63 -3.30 5.77
N ALA A 90 0.03 -4.31 5.13
CA ALA A 90 0.29 -4.60 3.73
C ALA A 90 -0.15 -3.46 2.79
N GLY A 91 -1.40 -3.01 2.90
CA GLY A 91 -1.98 -2.01 1.98
C GLY A 91 -1.55 -0.58 2.29
N ALA A 92 -1.85 -0.11 3.50
CA ALA A 92 -1.55 1.27 3.88
C ALA A 92 -0.06 1.51 4.10
N GLY A 93 0.66 0.55 4.69
CA GLY A 93 2.12 0.62 4.82
C GLY A 93 2.81 0.73 3.46
N SER A 94 2.45 -0.14 2.50
CA SER A 94 2.99 -0.05 1.14
C SER A 94 2.57 1.22 0.41
N GLY A 95 1.32 1.65 0.58
CA GLY A 95 0.79 2.87 -0.03
C GLY A 95 1.49 4.14 0.43
N VAL A 96 1.81 4.26 1.73
CA VAL A 96 2.58 5.39 2.27
C VAL A 96 4.00 5.40 1.73
N LEU A 97 4.65 4.24 1.64
CA LEU A 97 5.99 4.12 1.06
C LEU A 97 6.00 4.42 -0.44
N GLY A 98 4.95 4.03 -1.16
CA GLY A 98 4.74 4.39 -2.56
C GLY A 98 4.61 5.90 -2.74
N ALA A 99 3.73 6.54 -1.96
CA ALA A 99 3.54 8.00 -2.01
C ALA A 99 4.82 8.77 -1.64
N TYR A 100 5.59 8.27 -0.67
CA TYR A 100 6.89 8.84 -0.32
C TYR A 100 7.87 8.77 -1.49
N ASP A 101 7.97 7.63 -2.17
CA ASP A 101 8.83 7.44 -3.34
C ASP A 101 8.36 8.29 -4.53
N ASP A 102 7.05 8.46 -4.71
CA ASP A 102 6.51 9.28 -5.78
C ASP A 102 6.89 10.75 -5.67
N VAL A 103 6.97 11.24 -4.44
CA VAL A 103 7.28 12.63 -4.06
C VAL A 103 8.78 12.90 -4.00
N THR A 104 9.57 11.92 -3.54
CA THR A 104 11.01 12.09 -3.26
C THR A 104 11.93 11.44 -4.30
N GLY A 105 11.38 10.56 -5.13
CA GLY A 105 12.14 9.78 -6.09
C GLY A 105 12.69 10.64 -7.23
N THR A 106 14.00 10.60 -7.42
CA THR A 106 14.66 11.14 -8.61
C THR A 106 14.84 10.03 -9.63
N SER A 107 14.50 10.29 -10.90
CA SER A 107 14.51 9.33 -12.03
C SER A 107 15.89 8.76 -12.40
N SER A 108 16.92 9.02 -11.60
CA SER A 108 18.33 8.77 -11.91
C SER A 108 18.84 7.37 -11.53
N SER A 109 18.05 6.50 -10.90
CA SER A 109 18.52 5.17 -10.45
C SER A 109 17.76 4.00 -11.09
N LYS A 110 18.54 3.08 -11.67
CA LYS A 110 18.11 1.97 -12.52
C LYS A 110 17.51 0.82 -11.70
N GLY A 111 16.22 0.91 -11.38
CA GLY A 111 15.39 -0.20 -10.90
C GLY A 111 15.87 -0.89 -9.61
N PHE A 112 15.25 -2.02 -9.27
CA PHE A 112 15.49 -2.77 -8.04
C PHE A 112 16.98 -3.04 -7.76
N LYS A 113 17.72 -3.53 -8.77
CA LYS A 113 19.16 -3.79 -8.68
C LYS A 113 19.97 -2.52 -8.41
N GLY A 114 19.59 -1.40 -8.99
CA GLY A 114 20.27 -0.11 -8.80
C GLY A 114 20.17 0.39 -7.37
N HIS A 115 18.96 0.35 -6.78
CA HIS A 115 18.74 0.77 -5.39
C HIS A 115 19.46 -0.14 -4.39
N LEU A 116 19.45 -1.47 -4.60
CA LEU A 116 20.18 -2.39 -3.74
C LEU A 116 21.71 -2.23 -3.86
N ALA A 117 22.21 -2.00 -5.07
CA ALA A 117 23.63 -1.72 -5.27
C ALA A 117 24.04 -0.39 -4.62
N ALA A 118 23.20 0.64 -4.66
CA ALA A 118 23.42 1.90 -3.95
C ALA A 118 23.45 1.68 -2.44
N LEU A 119 22.49 0.94 -1.91
CA LEU A 119 22.44 0.60 -0.50
C LEU A 119 23.69 -0.18 -0.06
N ALA A 120 24.20 -1.10 -0.88
CA ALA A 120 25.44 -1.84 -0.61
C ALA A 120 26.68 -0.93 -0.56
N ARG A 121 26.63 0.27 -1.16
CA ARG A 121 27.66 1.31 -1.05
C ARG A 121 27.40 2.31 0.08
N GLY A 122 26.34 2.11 0.88
CA GLY A 122 25.94 3.02 1.95
C GLY A 122 25.05 4.19 1.50
N GLU A 123 24.61 4.21 0.24
CA GLU A 123 23.73 5.25 -0.30
C GLU A 123 22.25 4.86 -0.10
N VAL A 124 21.55 5.57 0.80
CA VAL A 124 20.12 5.36 1.03
C VAL A 124 19.31 6.14 -0.01
N THR A 125 18.65 5.43 -0.91
CA THR A 125 17.76 6.01 -1.94
C THR A 125 16.29 5.82 -1.56
N SER A 126 15.38 6.64 -2.10
CA SER A 126 13.93 6.49 -1.89
C SER A 126 13.44 5.09 -2.28
N GLY A 127 13.93 4.57 -3.40
CA GLY A 127 13.63 3.22 -3.86
C GLY A 127 14.15 2.13 -2.92
N ALA A 128 15.31 2.31 -2.27
CA ALA A 128 15.79 1.37 -1.24
C ALA A 128 14.89 1.39 0.00
N VAL A 129 14.45 2.59 0.42
CA VAL A 129 13.48 2.75 1.53
C VAL A 129 12.15 2.05 1.19
N LYS A 130 11.65 2.23 -0.04
CA LYS A 130 10.43 1.56 -0.53
C LYS A 130 10.57 0.04 -0.54
N ILE A 131 11.65 -0.49 -1.10
CA ILE A 131 11.90 -1.93 -1.17
C ILE A 131 11.94 -2.55 0.23
N LEU A 132 12.77 -1.99 1.13
CA LEU A 132 12.92 -2.51 2.47
C LEU A 132 11.66 -2.33 3.30
N GLY A 133 11.01 -1.17 3.20
CA GLY A 133 9.80 -0.86 3.93
C GLY A 133 8.62 -1.75 3.50
N ILE A 134 8.41 -1.96 2.20
CA ILE A 134 7.36 -2.85 1.68
C ILE A 134 7.66 -4.30 2.08
N GLY A 135 8.93 -4.73 1.99
CA GLY A 135 9.35 -6.05 2.46
C GLY A 135 9.05 -6.26 3.95
N ALA A 136 9.41 -5.29 4.79
CA ALA A 136 9.14 -5.35 6.23
C ALA A 136 7.64 -5.32 6.55
N ALA A 137 6.88 -4.45 5.89
CA ALA A 137 5.43 -4.36 6.05
C ALA A 137 4.74 -5.67 5.61
N GLY A 138 5.19 -6.27 4.50
CA GLY A 138 4.73 -7.56 4.01
C GLY A 138 5.02 -8.69 4.99
N LEU A 139 6.23 -8.78 5.54
CA LEU A 139 6.59 -9.77 6.56
C LEU A 139 5.78 -9.60 7.86
N ALA A 140 5.57 -8.36 8.31
CA ALA A 140 4.76 -8.09 9.49
C ALA A 140 3.29 -8.43 9.26
N ALA A 141 2.74 -8.08 8.09
CA ALA A 141 1.40 -8.46 7.68
C ALA A 141 1.23 -9.98 7.63
N ALA A 142 2.17 -10.67 6.97
CA ALA A 142 2.23 -12.12 6.92
C ALA A 142 2.25 -12.70 8.35
N ALA A 143 3.16 -12.29 9.22
CA ALA A 143 3.26 -12.79 10.59
C ALA A 143 1.94 -12.69 11.39
N LEU A 144 1.14 -11.65 11.12
CA LEU A 144 -0.15 -11.41 11.78
C LEU A 144 -1.35 -12.09 11.11
N ALA A 145 -1.21 -12.51 9.85
CA ALA A 145 -2.28 -13.13 9.09
C ALA A 145 -2.82 -14.39 9.81
N PRO A 146 -4.16 -14.58 9.85
CA PRO A 146 -4.75 -15.80 10.41
C PRO A 146 -4.27 -17.04 9.66
N ARG A 147 -3.76 -18.03 10.40
CA ARG A 147 -3.23 -19.28 9.83
C ARG A 147 -3.59 -20.49 10.71
N PRO A 148 -3.66 -21.70 10.15
CA PRO A 148 -3.82 -22.91 10.94
C PRO A 148 -2.59 -23.18 11.83
N PRO A 149 -2.72 -24.00 12.89
CA PRO A 149 -1.58 -24.44 13.70
C PRO A 149 -0.58 -25.24 12.86
N SER A 150 0.72 -25.02 13.07
CA SER A 150 1.81 -25.74 12.41
C SER A 150 3.07 -25.79 13.30
N SER A 151 4.19 -26.34 12.83
CA SER A 151 5.46 -26.27 13.57
C SER A 151 6.07 -24.86 13.52
N ALA A 152 7.01 -24.54 14.41
CA ALA A 152 7.68 -23.23 14.39
C ALA A 152 8.46 -23.00 13.08
N ALA A 153 9.13 -24.04 12.57
CA ALA A 153 9.84 -23.99 11.31
C ALA A 153 8.90 -23.76 10.12
N ALA A 154 7.79 -24.50 10.04
CA ALA A 154 6.79 -24.30 9.00
C ALA A 154 6.22 -22.87 9.02
N ARG A 155 5.85 -22.36 10.21
CA ARG A 155 5.38 -20.98 10.36
C ARG A 155 6.38 -19.94 9.87
N ALA A 156 7.66 -20.14 10.13
CA ALA A 156 8.70 -19.21 9.69
C ALA A 156 8.79 -19.20 8.17
N VAL A 157 8.79 -20.37 7.54
CA VAL A 157 8.80 -20.50 6.07
C VAL A 157 7.55 -19.87 5.46
N ASP A 158 6.35 -20.19 5.97
CA ASP A 158 5.09 -19.63 5.48
C ASP A 158 5.11 -18.10 5.58
N THR A 159 5.58 -17.54 6.70
CA THR A 159 5.69 -16.08 6.90
C THR A 159 6.63 -15.44 5.88
N LEU A 160 7.76 -16.07 5.59
CA LEU A 160 8.71 -15.58 4.58
C LEU A 160 8.10 -15.61 3.18
N VAL A 161 7.43 -16.72 2.81
CA VAL A 161 6.78 -16.87 1.52
C VAL A 161 5.63 -15.87 1.35
N ASP A 162 4.75 -15.75 2.34
CA ASP A 162 3.63 -14.80 2.34
C ASP A 162 4.13 -13.35 2.30
N GLY A 163 5.19 -13.02 3.06
CA GLY A 163 5.79 -11.70 3.05
C GLY A 163 6.42 -11.36 1.69
N ALA A 164 7.13 -12.32 1.09
CA ALA A 164 7.67 -12.18 -0.27
C ALA A 164 6.56 -12.05 -1.32
N LEU A 165 5.43 -12.75 -1.15
CA LEU A 165 4.27 -12.63 -2.02
C LEU A 165 3.64 -11.22 -1.93
N VAL A 166 3.47 -10.68 -0.73
CA VAL A 166 2.95 -9.31 -0.54
C VAL A 166 3.88 -8.28 -1.18
N ALA A 167 5.17 -8.35 -0.88
CA ALA A 167 6.15 -7.41 -1.43
C ALA A 167 6.31 -7.54 -2.95
N GLY A 168 6.32 -8.77 -3.46
CA GLY A 168 6.37 -9.09 -4.88
C GLY A 168 5.14 -8.59 -5.63
N ALA A 169 3.94 -8.75 -5.06
CA ALA A 169 2.70 -8.24 -5.64
C ALA A 169 2.70 -6.71 -5.73
N ALA A 170 3.17 -6.02 -4.68
CA ALA A 170 3.31 -4.56 -4.70
C ALA A 170 4.30 -4.09 -5.77
N ASN A 171 5.47 -4.74 -5.88
CA ASN A 171 6.46 -4.42 -6.90
C ASN A 171 5.94 -4.73 -8.32
N LEU A 172 5.19 -5.82 -8.48
CA LEU A 172 4.59 -6.20 -9.76
C LEU A 172 3.55 -5.18 -10.21
N ALA A 173 2.65 -4.77 -9.31
CA ALA A 173 1.65 -3.73 -9.60
C ALA A 173 2.33 -2.42 -10.05
N ASN A 174 3.39 -2.00 -9.36
CA ASN A 174 4.16 -0.81 -9.73
C ASN A 174 4.88 -0.94 -11.08
N LEU A 175 5.16 -2.15 -11.58
CA LEU A 175 5.81 -2.33 -12.87
C LEU A 175 4.83 -2.20 -14.05
N PHE A 176 3.53 -2.41 -13.79
CA PHE A 176 2.46 -2.33 -14.77
C PHE A 176 1.69 -0.99 -14.74
N ASP A 177 2.11 -0.07 -13.89
CA ASP A 177 1.62 1.32 -13.80
C ASP A 177 2.57 2.25 -14.57
#